data_AF-A0A1S2NUN7-F1
#
_entry.id   AF-A0A1S2NUN7-F1
#
_cell.length_a   1.000
_cell.length_b   1.000
_cell.length_c   1.000
_cell.angle_alpha   90.00
_cell.angle_beta   90.00
_cell.angle_gamma   90.00
#
_symmetry.space_group_name_H-M   'P 1'
#
loop_
_entity.id
_entity.type
_entity.pdbx_description
1 polymer ?
#
loop_
_entity_poly.entity_id
_entity_poly.type
_entity_poly.pdbx_seq_one_letter_code
_entity_poly.pdbx_strand_id
1 'polypeptide(L)'
;MQGLLVADVLVWVMQRRVVLADRAERLRKELSEIDAEVARLEAAEVVIGQFIEAEWSGQADDPAVAEELKRVTTTPGAGRSHPPSPHHRAAWKGPHF
;
A
#
# COMPACT_ATOMS: atom_id res chain seq x y z
N MET A 1 -21.28 -3.72 -51.77
CA MET A 1 -20.11 -4.23 -51.00
C MET A 1 -19.56 -3.25 -49.96
N GLN A 2 -19.58 -1.93 -50.17
CA GLN A 2 -19.07 -0.95 -49.17
C GLN A 2 -19.81 -0.94 -47.82
N GLY A 3 -21.12 -1.22 -47.80
CA GLY A 3 -21.92 -1.22 -46.56
C GLY A 3 -21.56 -2.33 -45.55
N LEU A 4 -21.06 -3.48 -46.02
CA LEU A 4 -20.63 -4.57 -45.11
C LEU A 4 -19.37 -4.17 -44.33
N LEU A 5 -18.38 -3.56 -44.99
CA LEU A 5 -17.13 -3.14 -44.35
C LEU A 5 -17.36 -2.07 -43.26
N VAL A 6 -18.33 -1.17 -43.46
CA VAL A 6 -18.70 -0.18 -42.44
C VAL A 6 -19.35 -0.86 -41.22
N ALA A 7 -20.24 -1.82 -41.45
CA ALA A 7 -20.88 -2.56 -40.37
C ALA A 7 -19.85 -3.39 -39.56
N ASP A 8 -18.92 -4.07 -40.24
CA ASP A 8 -17.87 -4.86 -39.59
C ASP A 8 -16.94 -3.99 -38.74
N VAL A 9 -16.55 -2.82 -39.25
CA VAL A 9 -15.75 -1.84 -38.50
C VAL A 9 -16.50 -1.33 -37.28
N LEU A 10 -17.80 -1.02 -37.40
CA LEU A 10 -18.61 -0.58 -36.26
C LEU A 10 -18.72 -1.66 -35.18
N VAL A 11 -18.95 -2.92 -35.57
CA VAL A 11 -18.96 -4.05 -34.64
C VAL A 11 -17.62 -4.19 -33.94
N TRP A 12 -16.51 -4.12 -34.68
CA TRP A 12 -15.18 -4.16 -34.11
C TRP A 12 -14.93 -3.00 -33.12
N VAL A 13 -15.31 -1.77 -33.46
CA VAL A 13 -15.19 -0.61 -32.57
C VAL A 13 -16.00 -0.83 -31.29
N MET A 14 -17.24 -1.32 -31.39
CA MET A 14 -18.08 -1.57 -30.23
C MET A 14 -17.47 -2.63 -29.30
N GLN A 15 -17.03 -3.76 -29.87
CA GLN A 15 -16.34 -4.81 -29.10
C GLN A 15 -15.07 -4.29 -28.44
N ARG A 16 -14.28 -3.49 -29.17
CA ARG A 16 -13.05 -2.92 -28.63
C ARG A 16 -13.32 -1.97 -27.47
N ARG A 17 -14.37 -1.15 -27.55
CA ARG A 17 -14.77 -0.25 -26.46
C ARG A 17 -15.16 -1.02 -25.19
N VAL A 18 -15.88 -2.14 -25.34
CA VAL A 18 -16.25 -2.99 -24.19
C VAL A 18 -15.01 -3.57 -23.50
N VAL A 19 -14.08 -4.13 -24.27
CA VAL A 19 -12.82 -4.69 -23.71
C VAL A 19 -11.99 -3.64 -23.00
N LEU A 20 -11.91 -2.43 -23.57
CA LEU A 20 -11.17 -1.32 -22.95
C LEU A 20 -11.86 -0.80 -21.70
N ALA A 21 -13.20 -0.74 -21.67
CA ALA A 21 -13.94 -0.31 -20.49
C ALA A 21 -13.76 -1.29 -19.31
N ASP A 22 -13.81 -2.58 -19.59
CA ASP A 22 -13.56 -3.65 -18.61
C ASP A 22 -12.12 -3.62 -18.08
N ARG A 23 -11.12 -3.39 -18.94
CA ARG A 23 -9.74 -3.17 -18.50
C ARG A 23 -9.58 -1.92 -17.63
N ALA A 24 -10.23 -0.82 -18.01
CA ALA A 24 -10.20 0.41 -17.22
C ALA A 24 -10.79 0.20 -15.83
N GLU A 25 -11.87 -0.59 -15.72
CA GLU A 25 -12.48 -0.89 -14.43
C GLU A 25 -11.58 -1.72 -13.52
N ARG A 26 -10.91 -2.76 -14.06
CA ARG A 26 -9.92 -3.51 -13.29
C ARG A 26 -8.79 -2.62 -12.77
N LEU A 27 -8.25 -1.74 -13.62
CA LEU A 27 -7.19 -0.81 -13.23
C LEU A 27 -7.64 0.19 -12.16
N ARG A 28 -8.89 0.66 -12.21
CA ARG A 28 -9.44 1.52 -11.14
C ARG A 28 -9.50 0.80 -9.80
N LYS A 29 -9.90 -0.48 -9.82
CA LYS A 29 -9.93 -1.30 -8.60
C LYS A 29 -8.52 -1.49 -8.04
N GLU A 30 -7.56 -1.89 -8.88
CA GLU A 30 -6.16 -2.03 -8.47
C GLU A 30 -5.61 -0.71 -7.90
N LEU A 31 -5.91 0.42 -8.54
CA LEU A 31 -5.52 1.74 -8.04
C LEU A 31 -6.14 2.03 -6.67
N SER A 32 -7.42 1.73 -6.46
CA SER A 32 -8.07 1.94 -5.16
C SER A 32 -7.50 1.07 -4.04
N GLU A 33 -7.03 -0.13 -4.36
CA GLU A 33 -6.35 -1.01 -3.40
C GLU A 33 -4.97 -0.45 -3.02
N ILE A 34 -4.26 0.11 -4.00
CA ILE A 34 -2.98 0.81 -3.78
C ILE A 34 -3.19 2.07 -2.94
N ASP A 35 -4.17 2.91 -3.28
CA ASP A 35 -4.49 4.12 -2.51
C ASP A 35 -4.82 3.80 -1.05
N ALA A 36 -5.54 2.69 -0.81
CA ALA A 36 -5.83 2.24 0.55
C ALA A 36 -4.58 1.77 1.31
N GLU A 37 -3.59 1.18 0.63
CA GLU A 37 -2.31 0.84 1.24
C GLU A 37 -1.46 2.08 1.51
N VAL A 38 -1.41 3.03 0.57
CA VAL A 38 -0.72 4.31 0.76
C VAL A 38 -1.30 5.05 1.97
N ALA A 39 -2.62 5.15 2.09
CA ALA A 39 -3.27 5.78 3.24
C ALA A 39 -2.94 5.07 4.58
N ARG A 40 -2.78 3.73 4.56
CA ARG A 40 -2.33 2.98 5.75
C ARG A 40 -0.88 3.30 6.10
N LEU A 41 0.01 3.40 5.11
CA LEU A 41 1.41 3.74 5.31
C LEU A 41 1.57 5.18 5.80
N GLU A 42 0.84 6.14 5.23
CA GLU A 42 0.82 7.54 5.70
C GLU A 42 0.36 7.63 7.16
N ALA A 43 -0.68 6.87 7.54
CA ALA A 43 -1.10 6.80 8.94
C ALA A 43 -0.01 6.22 9.86
N ALA A 44 0.75 5.24 9.38
CA ALA A 44 1.90 4.68 10.11
C ALA A 44 3.02 5.71 10.28
N GLU A 45 3.33 6.47 9.24
CA GLU A 45 4.35 7.52 9.30
C GLU A 45 3.98 8.61 10.32
N VAL A 46 2.71 9.01 10.38
CA VAL A 46 2.22 9.98 11.39
C VAL A 46 2.42 9.45 12.81
N VAL A 47 2.03 8.20 13.08
CA VAL A 47 2.19 7.59 14.41
C VAL A 47 3.66 7.45 14.80
N ILE A 48 4.53 7.09 13.84
CA ILE A 48 5.98 7.04 14.08
C ILE A 48 6.53 8.45 14.39
N GLY A 49 6.10 9.47 13.65
CA GLY A 49 6.48 10.87 13.92
C GLY A 49 6.10 11.30 15.34
N GLN A 50 4.86 11.00 15.77
CA GLN A 50 4.39 11.28 17.13
C GLN A 50 5.21 10.54 18.19
N PHE A 51 5.57 9.27 17.93
CA PHE A 51 6.41 8.51 18.84
C PHE A 51 7.82 9.12 18.98
N ILE A 52 8.44 9.54 17.87
CA ILE A 52 9.75 10.21 17.89
C ILE A 52 9.68 11.53 18.67
N GLU A 53 8.63 12.32 18.48
CA GLU A 53 8.41 13.56 19.25
C GLU A 53 8.18 13.28 20.74
N ALA A 54 7.46 12.21 21.08
CA ALA A 54 7.26 11.78 22.46
C ALA A 54 8.58 11.31 23.11
N GLU A 55 9.42 10.56 22.39
CA GLU A 55 10.76 10.17 22.85
C GLU A 55 11.61 11.39 23.16
N TRP A 56 11.64 12.37 22.25
CA TRP A 56 12.41 13.60 22.45
C TRP A 56 11.91 14.48 23.60
N SER A 57 10.61 14.43 23.91
CA SER A 57 10.03 15.15 25.04
C SER A 57 10.06 14.36 26.37
N GLY A 58 10.60 13.13 26.36
CA GLY A 58 10.71 12.27 27.55
C GLY A 58 9.39 11.59 27.93
N GLN A 59 8.46 11.47 27.00
CA GLN A 59 7.09 11.01 27.20
C GLN A 59 6.77 9.68 26.48
N ALA A 60 7.77 9.06 25.86
CA ALA A 60 7.61 7.81 25.11
C ALA A 60 7.33 6.55 25.97
N ASP A 61 7.53 6.62 27.28
CA ASP A 61 7.09 5.57 28.21
C ASP A 61 5.55 5.55 28.40
N ASP A 62 4.80 6.41 27.72
CA ASP A 62 3.33 6.39 27.75
C ASP A 62 2.78 5.12 27.06
N PRO A 63 2.10 4.23 27.79
CA PRO A 63 1.58 2.98 27.26
C PRO A 63 0.53 3.17 26.14
N ALA A 64 -0.12 4.33 26.05
CA ALA A 64 -1.04 4.64 24.97
C ALA A 64 -0.33 4.75 23.60
N VAL A 65 0.86 5.35 23.59
CA VAL A 65 1.66 5.55 22.36
C VAL A 65 2.23 4.21 21.89
N ALA A 66 2.67 3.35 22.82
CA ALA A 66 3.19 2.02 22.50
C ALA A 66 2.12 1.07 21.90
N GLU A 67 0.89 1.11 22.42
CA GLU A 67 -0.21 0.28 21.89
C GLU A 67 -0.69 0.78 20.51
N GLU A 68 -0.67 2.10 20.26
CA GLU A 68 -0.98 2.67 18.96
C GLU A 68 0.04 2.26 17.87
N LEU A 69 1.33 2.34 18.18
CA LEU A 69 2.39 1.89 17.28
C LEU A 69 2.28 0.40 16.94
N LYS A 70 1.97 -0.43 17.95
CA LYS A 70 1.76 -1.87 17.76
C LYS A 70 0.55 -2.18 16.90
N ARG A 71 -0.56 -1.45 17.06
CA ARG A 71 -1.78 -1.60 16.25
C ARG A 71 -1.50 -1.29 14.78
N VAL A 72 -0.74 -0.24 14.49
CA VAL A 72 -0.47 0.17 13.10
C VAL A 72 0.54 -0.75 12.42
N THR A 73 1.53 -1.27 13.15
CA THR A 73 2.59 -2.16 12.60
C THR A 73 2.19 -3.63 12.44
N THR A 74 1.05 -4.07 12.99
CA THR A 74 0.61 -5.48 12.97
C THR A 74 -0.39 -5.84 11.86
N THR A 75 -0.68 -4.93 10.92
CA THR A 75 -1.60 -5.23 9.81
C THR A 75 -0.95 -6.18 8.79
N PRO A 76 -1.58 -7.33 8.43
CA PRO A 76 -0.98 -8.29 7.50
C PRO A 76 -0.97 -7.77 6.05
N GLY A 77 0.12 -7.10 5.68
CA GLY A 77 0.52 -6.77 4.30
C GLY A 77 2.00 -7.06 4.04
N ALA A 78 2.69 -7.68 5.00
CA ALA A 78 4.06 -8.13 4.84
C ALA A 78 4.09 -9.26 3.81
N GLY A 79 4.62 -8.95 2.63
CA GLY A 79 4.81 -9.89 1.54
C GLY A 79 5.40 -11.20 2.02
N ARG A 80 4.91 -12.30 1.41
CA ARG A 80 5.54 -13.64 1.35
C ARG A 80 6.71 -13.80 2.32
N SER A 81 6.40 -14.32 3.50
CA SER A 81 7.34 -14.67 4.55
C SER A 81 8.43 -15.63 4.02
N HIS A 82 9.57 -15.07 3.65
CA HIS A 82 10.82 -15.80 3.69
C HIS A 82 11.15 -16.03 5.17
N PRO A 83 11.43 -17.27 5.62
CA PRO A 83 11.74 -17.51 7.01
C PRO A 83 13.00 -16.73 7.43
N PRO A 84 13.03 -16.14 8.62
CA PRO A 84 14.21 -15.42 9.11
C PRO A 84 15.38 -16.39 9.26
N SER A 85 16.47 -16.10 8.55
CA SER A 85 17.73 -16.83 8.67
C SER A 85 18.35 -16.59 10.07
N PRO A 86 18.97 -17.58 10.73
CA PRO A 86 19.23 -17.53 12.19
C PRO A 86 20.40 -16.62 12.62
N HIS A 87 20.93 -15.76 11.75
CA HIS A 87 22.25 -15.15 11.97
C HIS A 87 22.26 -13.65 12.28
N HIS A 88 21.13 -12.96 12.43
CA HIS A 88 21.10 -11.55 12.80
C HIS A 88 20.35 -11.28 14.11
N ARG A 89 20.95 -11.69 15.23
CA ARG A 89 20.67 -11.13 16.56
C ARG A 89 21.97 -10.64 17.19
N ALA A 90 22.53 -9.57 16.65
CA ALA A 90 23.47 -8.70 17.35
C ALA A 90 23.69 -7.41 16.56
N ALA A 91 23.80 -6.30 17.29
CA ALA A 91 24.28 -4.99 16.87
C ALA A 91 23.28 -4.09 16.10
N TRP A 92 22.25 -3.62 16.82
CA TRP A 92 21.81 -2.24 16.62
C TRP A 92 22.55 -1.38 17.66
N LYS A 93 23.60 -0.66 17.24
CA LYS A 93 24.17 0.48 17.97
C LYS A 93 23.68 1.71 17.22
N GLY A 94 22.76 2.45 17.82
CA GLY A 94 22.23 3.69 17.25
C GLY A 94 23.33 4.72 16.98
N PRO A 95 23.11 5.66 16.05
CA PRO A 95 24.07 6.71 15.76
C PRO A 95 24.14 7.72 16.93
N HIS A 96 25.37 8.03 17.35
CA HIS A 96 25.67 9.24 18.12
C HIS A 96 25.85 10.39 17.14
N PHE A 97 24.86 11.28 17.04
CA PHE A 97 25.03 12.69 16.68
C PHE A 97 23.90 13.50 17.30
#